data_AF-A0A438HI80-F1
#
_entry.id   AF-A0A438HI80-F1
#
_cell.length_a   1.000
_cell.length_b   1.000
_cell.length_c   1.000
_cell.angle_alpha   90.00
_cell.angle_beta   90.00
_cell.angle_gamma   90.00
#
_symmetry.space_group_name_H-M   'P 1'
#
loop_
_entity.id
_entity.type
_entity.pdbx_description
1 polymer ?
#
loop_
_entity_poly.entity_id
_entity_poly.type
_entity_poly.pdbx_seq_one_letter_code
_entity_poly.pdbx_strand_id
1 'polypeptide(L)'
;MMEMLRQVPCFIDTEPPSTKMSDFFSLTKWISVNLGGEPPVFISAWLLFGTPESAVSVVIGVRNIVRQRALLFERLEVVEAMWTFISHRMSSGEKLHAILE
;
A
#
# COMPACT_ATOMS: atom_id res chain seq x y z
N MET A 1 3.07 -7.90 -36.32
CA MET A 1 2.70 -7.95 -34.88
C MET A 1 1.70 -9.08 -34.62
N MET A 2 0.52 -9.07 -35.28
CA MET A 2 -0.50 -10.12 -35.11
C MET A 2 -0.01 -11.53 -35.49
N GLU A 3 0.88 -11.65 -36.48
CA GLU A 3 1.49 -12.93 -36.84
C GLU A 3 2.55 -13.44 -35.86
N MET A 4 3.25 -12.54 -35.15
CA MET A 4 4.20 -12.94 -34.11
C MET A 4 3.49 -13.45 -32.87
N LEU A 5 2.32 -12.89 -32.56
CA LEU A 5 1.49 -13.32 -31.43
C LEU A 5 0.93 -14.74 -31.64
N ARG A 6 0.70 -15.18 -32.88
CA ARG A 6 0.25 -16.55 -33.20
C ARG A 6 1.27 -17.65 -32.90
N GLN A 7 2.55 -17.32 -32.69
CA GLN A 7 3.57 -18.31 -32.33
C GLN A 7 3.64 -18.58 -30.82
N VAL A 8 2.91 -17.81 -30.01
CA VAL A 8 2.86 -17.97 -28.56
C VAL A 8 1.59 -18.76 -28.22
N PRO A 9 1.70 -20.00 -27.68
CA PRO A 9 0.56 -20.91 -27.47
C PRO A 9 -0.62 -20.29 -26.72
N CYS A 10 -0.37 -19.40 -25.74
CA CYS A 10 -1.41 -18.72 -24.98
C CYS A 10 -2.29 -17.73 -25.77
N PHE A 11 -1.97 -17.44 -27.04
CA PHE A 11 -2.79 -16.64 -27.94
C PHE A 11 -3.54 -17.46 -29.00
N ILE A 12 -3.25 -18.76 -29.11
CA ILE A 12 -3.93 -19.70 -30.02
C ILE A 12 -4.96 -20.52 -29.24
N ASP A 13 -4.61 -20.94 -28.02
CA ASP A 13 -5.49 -21.76 -27.20
C ASP A 13 -6.63 -20.92 -26.64
N THR A 14 -7.79 -21.02 -27.28
CA THR A 14 -9.06 -20.55 -26.71
C THR A 14 -9.43 -21.50 -25.59
N GLU A 15 -8.80 -21.33 -24.43
CA GLU A 15 -9.28 -21.93 -23.20
C GLU A 15 -10.73 -21.45 -22.98
N PRO A 16 -11.68 -22.35 -22.66
CA PRO A 16 -13.08 -21.98 -22.56
C PRO A 16 -13.25 -20.82 -21.57
N PRO A 17 -14.06 -19.80 -21.91
CA PRO A 17 -14.23 -18.64 -21.05
C PRO A 17 -14.75 -19.11 -19.69
N SER A 18 -13.93 -18.92 -18.65
CA SER A 18 -14.36 -19.24 -17.30
C SER A 18 -15.57 -18.37 -16.94
N THR A 19 -16.64 -19.04 -16.55
CA THR A 19 -17.93 -18.40 -16.25
C THR A 19 -18.03 -17.97 -14.78
N LYS A 20 -17.06 -18.36 -13.92
CA LYS A 20 -17.10 -18.09 -12.48
C LYS A 20 -15.89 -17.28 -12.05
N MET A 21 -16.15 -16.14 -11.40
CA MET A 21 -15.11 -15.29 -10.81
C MET A 21 -14.20 -16.06 -9.84
N SER A 22 -14.72 -17.09 -9.17
CA SER A 22 -13.95 -17.99 -8.31
C SER A 22 -12.83 -18.73 -9.03
N ASP A 23 -12.98 -19.05 -10.31
CA ASP A 23 -11.96 -19.81 -11.05
C ASP A 23 -10.72 -18.94 -11.29
N PHE A 24 -10.90 -17.61 -11.42
CA PHE A 24 -9.81 -16.62 -11.47
C PHE A 24 -9.14 -16.40 -10.10
N PHE A 25 -9.84 -16.68 -8.99
CA PHE A 25 -9.39 -16.43 -7.61
C PHE A 25 -9.21 -17.68 -6.76
N SER A 26 -9.10 -18.87 -7.38
CA SER A 26 -8.95 -20.15 -6.68
C SER A 26 -7.71 -20.23 -5.78
N LEU A 27 -6.74 -19.33 -5.96
CA LEU A 27 -5.46 -19.35 -5.27
C LEU A 27 -5.31 -18.30 -4.17
N THR A 28 -6.25 -17.37 -3.93
CA THR A 28 -6.04 -16.40 -2.84
C THR A 28 -6.49 -16.98 -1.51
N LYS A 29 -5.54 -17.50 -0.71
CA LYS A 29 -5.81 -17.92 0.67
C LYS A 29 -5.67 -16.71 1.59
N TRP A 30 -6.66 -16.52 2.46
CA TRP A 30 -6.57 -15.52 3.52
C TRP A 30 -5.62 -16.05 4.61
N ILE A 31 -4.58 -15.29 4.93
CA ILE A 31 -3.64 -15.63 5.99
C ILE A 31 -3.61 -14.48 6.98
N SER A 32 -3.77 -14.80 8.26
CA SER A 32 -3.52 -13.87 9.36
C SER A 32 -2.21 -14.26 10.03
N VAL A 33 -1.33 -13.28 10.24
CA VAL A 33 -0.06 -13.44 10.94
C VAL A 33 -0.11 -12.59 12.20
N ASN A 34 0.12 -13.24 13.35
CA ASN A 34 0.27 -12.57 14.64
C ASN A 34 1.71 -12.06 14.76
N LEU A 35 1.89 -10.76 14.95
CA LEU A 35 3.20 -10.11 15.10
C LEU A 35 3.64 -9.97 16.57
N GLY A 36 2.83 -10.43 17.52
CA GLY A 36 3.02 -10.19 18.94
C GLY A 36 2.53 -8.80 19.39
N GLY A 37 2.90 -8.40 20.61
CA GLY A 37 2.47 -7.15 21.24
C GLY A 37 1.36 -7.33 22.29
N GLU A 38 1.24 -6.35 23.18
CA GLU A 38 0.16 -6.19 24.16
C GLU A 38 -0.46 -4.79 23.96
N PRO A 39 -1.64 -4.69 23.31
CA PRO A 39 -2.44 -5.78 22.75
C PRO A 39 -1.84 -6.37 21.46
N PRO A 40 -2.19 -7.63 21.11
CA PRO A 40 -1.62 -8.33 19.97
C PRO A 40 -1.99 -7.66 18.63
N VAL A 41 -0.99 -7.51 17.76
CA VAL A 41 -1.14 -6.93 16.42
C VAL A 41 -1.22 -8.06 15.39
N PHE A 42 -2.29 -8.04 14.59
CA PHE A 42 -2.49 -8.99 13.50
C PHE A 42 -2.39 -8.29 12.15
N ILE A 43 -1.72 -8.93 11.19
CA ILE A 43 -1.77 -8.53 9.77
C ILE A 43 -2.44 -9.64 8.98
N SER A 44 -3.51 -9.28 8.28
CA SER A 44 -4.17 -10.18 7.33
C SER A 44 -3.84 -9.77 5.90
N ALA A 45 -3.46 -10.75 5.08
CA ALA A 45 -3.19 -10.54 3.66
C ALA A 45 -3.81 -11.66 2.83
N TRP A 46 -4.25 -11.30 1.63
CA TRP A 46 -4.61 -12.26 0.59
C TRP A 46 -3.33 -12.73 -0.10
N LEU A 47 -3.00 -14.02 0.05
CA LEU A 47 -1.83 -14.62 -0.57
C LEU A 47 -2.24 -15.43 -1.78
N LEU A 48 -1.79 -15.00 -2.96
CA LEU A 48 -1.87 -15.77 -4.19
C LEU A 48 -0.99 -17.02 -4.02
N PHE A 49 -1.64 -18.17 -3.91
CA PHE A 49 -1.00 -19.48 -3.89
C PHE A 49 -0.22 -19.60 -5.21
N GLY A 50 1.06 -19.91 -5.10
CA GLY A 50 2.01 -19.83 -6.19
C GLY A 50 3.38 -20.19 -5.65
N THR A 51 4.27 -20.61 -6.55
CA THR A 51 5.66 -20.99 -6.29
C THR A 51 6.39 -20.02 -5.35
N PRO A 52 7.51 -20.40 -4.72
CA PRO A 52 8.27 -19.56 -3.77
C PRO A 52 8.54 -18.12 -4.26
N GLU A 53 8.57 -17.85 -5.57
CA GLU A 53 8.63 -16.48 -6.11
C GLU A 53 7.42 -15.61 -5.70
N SER A 54 6.21 -16.17 -5.60
CA SER A 54 5.00 -15.48 -5.12
C SER A 54 5.12 -15.07 -3.65
N ALA A 55 5.64 -15.96 -2.80
CA ALA A 55 5.85 -15.65 -1.38
C ALA A 55 6.88 -14.52 -1.18
N VAL A 56 7.98 -14.55 -1.95
CA VAL A 56 8.99 -13.47 -1.95
C VAL A 56 8.37 -12.14 -2.42
N SER A 57 7.56 -12.17 -3.48
CA SER A 57 6.86 -10.99 -3.99
C SER A 57 5.92 -10.37 -2.94
N VAL A 58 5.17 -11.19 -2.20
CA VAL A 58 4.29 -10.72 -1.12
C VAL A 58 5.09 -10.09 0.01
N VAL A 59 6.19 -10.72 0.45
CA VAL A 59 7.05 -10.17 1.52
C VAL A 59 7.67 -8.84 1.10
N ILE A 60 8.15 -8.73 -0.14
CA ILE A 60 8.68 -7.47 -0.68
C ILE A 60 7.57 -6.40 -0.77
N GLY A 61 6.36 -6.79 -1.20
CA GLY A 61 5.20 -5.90 -1.27
C GLY A 61 4.81 -5.35 0.10
N VAL A 62 4.64 -6.22 1.10
CA VAL A 62 4.35 -5.83 2.49
C VAL A 62 5.45 -4.93 3.05
N ARG A 63 6.72 -5.27 2.83
CA ARG A 63 7.86 -4.44 3.27
C ARG A 63 7.83 -3.05 2.65
N ASN A 64 7.52 -2.95 1.35
CA ASN A 64 7.41 -1.67 0.66
C ASN A 64 6.25 -0.84 1.21
N ILE A 65 5.09 -1.45 1.47
CA ILE A 65 3.94 -0.76 2.07
C ILE A 65 4.29 -0.23 3.46
N VAL A 66 4.94 -1.04 4.32
CA VAL A 66 5.39 -0.62 5.65
C VAL A 66 6.39 0.54 5.55
N ARG A 67 7.35 0.46 4.63
CA ARG A 67 8.33 1.53 4.40
C ARG A 67 7.68 2.82 3.90
N GLN A 68 6.72 2.72 2.97
CA GLN A 68 5.96 3.88 2.48
C GLN A 68 5.13 4.50 3.61
N ARG A 69 4.51 3.68 4.47
CA ARG A 69 3.78 4.16 5.64
C ARG A 69 4.69 4.95 6.60
N ALA A 70 5.89 4.44 6.88
CA ALA A 70 6.86 5.15 7.71
C ALA A 70 7.26 6.51 7.10
N LEU A 71 7.53 6.54 5.80
CA LEU A 71 7.85 7.79 5.09
C LEU A 71 6.68 8.79 5.09
N LEU A 72 5.44 8.31 5.00
CA LEU A 72 4.25 9.16 5.10
C LEU A 72 4.09 9.75 6.50
N PHE A 73 4.41 8.98 7.56
CA PHE A 73 4.42 9.49 8.93
C PHE A 73 5.48 10.58 9.14
N GLU A 74 6.72 10.37 8.70
CA GLU A 74 7.76 11.41 8.79
C GLU A 74 7.35 12.69 8.04
N ARG A 75 6.75 12.56 6.84
CA ARG A 75 6.25 13.71 6.08
C ARG A 75 5.11 14.42 6.81
N LEU A 76 4.25 13.69 7.50
CA LEU A 76 3.15 14.26 8.27
C LEU A 76 3.68 15.07 9.46
N GLU A 77 4.67 14.56 10.19
CA GLU A 77 5.32 15.29 11.29
C GLU A 77 5.96 16.59 10.80
N VAL A 78 6.63 16.57 9.64
CA VAL A 78 7.20 17.79 9.04
C VAL A 78 6.11 18.79 8.70
N VAL A 79 4.99 18.34 8.12
CA VAL A 79 3.86 19.22 7.79
C VAL A 79 3.21 19.80 9.04
N GLU A 80 3.04 19.03 10.12
CA GLU A 80 2.56 19.53 11.41
C GLU A 80 3.50 20.56 12.03
N ALA A 81 4.81 20.31 12.00
CA ALA A 81 5.81 21.26 12.48
C ALA A 81 5.79 22.57 11.67
N MET A 82 5.62 22.47 10.35
CA MET A 82 5.54 23.63 9.47
C MET A 82 4.25 24.41 9.70
N TRP A 83 3.12 23.71 9.86
CA TRP A 83 1.83 24.31 10.18
C TRP A 83 1.86 25.05 11.52
N THR A 84 2.35 24.41 12.58
CA THR A 84 2.49 25.03 13.90
C THR A 84 3.38 26.27 13.88
N PHE A 85 4.48 26.23 13.14
CA PHE A 85 5.35 27.40 12.92
C PHE A 85 4.59 28.57 12.25
N ILE A 86 3.85 28.29 11.17
CA ILE A 86 3.06 29.31 10.45
C ILE A 86 1.96 29.87 11.36
N SER A 87 1.22 29.02 12.06
CA SER A 87 0.16 29.44 12.99
C SER A 87 0.71 30.31 14.11
N HIS A 88 1.87 29.96 14.68
CA HIS A 88 2.52 30.76 15.72
C HIS A 88 2.95 32.14 15.20
N ARG A 89 3.55 32.19 14.00
CA ARG A 89 3.92 33.45 13.32
C ARG A 89 2.71 34.34 13.06
N MET A 90 1.63 33.78 12.53
CA MET A 90 0.39 34.50 12.26
C MET A 90 -0.24 35.04 13.55
N SER A 91 -0.34 34.21 14.59
CA SER A 91 -0.88 34.61 15.91
C SER A 91 -0.02 35.67 16.61
N SER A 92 1.29 35.64 16.44
CA SER A 92 2.20 36.67 16.98
C SER A 92 2.05 38.03 16.27
N GLY A 93 1.50 38.06 15.06
CA GLY A 93 1.30 39.29 14.28
C GLY A 93 0.15 40.17 14.79
N GLU A 94 -0.88 39.59 15.41
CA GLU A 94 -2.01 40.35 15.98
C GLU A 94 -1.61 41.18 17.21
N LYS A 95 -0.50 40.82 17.88
CA LYS A 95 0.00 41.55 19.07
C LYS A 95 0.63 42.90 18.75
N LEU A 96 0.98 43.16 17.49
CA LEU A 96 1.53 44.45 17.06
C LEU A 96 0.44 45.50 16.79
N HIS A 97 -0.81 45.11 16.59
CA HIS A 97 -1.93 46.04 16.41
C HIS A 97 -2.41 46.65 17.74
N ALA A 98 -2.20 45.98 18.88
CA ALA A 98 -2.61 46.48 20.20
C ALA A 98 -1.57 47.37 20.91
N ILE A 99 -0.38 47.56 20.32
CA ILE A 99 0.70 48.41 20.88
C ILE A 99 0.83 49.72 20.11
N LEU A 100 0.15 49.84 18.96
CA LEU A 100 0.17 51.02 18.07
C LEU A 100 -1.12 51.86 18.11
N GLU A 101 -2.05 51.57 19.03
CA GLU A 101 -3.21 52.41 19.38
C GLU A 101 -3.01 53.01 20.77
#